data_AF-A0A945RVA8-F1
#
_entry.id   AF-A0A945RVA8-F1
#
_cell.length_a   1.000
_cell.length_b   1.000
_cell.length_c   1.000
_cell.angle_alpha   90.00
_cell.angle_beta   90.00
_cell.angle_gamma   90.00
#
_symmetry.space_group_name_H-M   'P 1'
#
loop_
_entity.id
_entity.type
_entity.pdbx_description
1 polymer ?
#
loop_
_entity_poly.entity_id
_entity_poly.type
_entity_poly.pdbx_seq_one_letter_code
_entity_poly.pdbx_strand_id
1 'polypeptide(L)' 'GSGKVMKQGAGMRHNLEKKSSRVTRRLNQEQVLAPADAKVVKKLLNK' A
#
# COMPACT_ATOMS: atom_id res chain seq x y z
N GLY A 1 -5.39 -18.72 -1.32
CA GLY A 1 -5.09 -17.29 -1.56
C GLY A 1 -3.98 -17.18 -2.60
N SER A 2 -4.02 -16.19 -3.51
CA SER A 2 -3.11 -16.09 -4.67
C SER A 2 -1.65 -15.74 -4.35
N GLY A 3 -1.22 -15.80 -3.08
CA GLY A 3 0.16 -15.53 -2.64
C GLY A 3 0.65 -14.09 -2.87
N LYS A 4 -0.24 -13.18 -3.27
CA LYS A 4 0.05 -11.76 -3.47
C LYS A 4 0.10 -11.03 -2.13
N VAL A 5 1.05 -10.11 -2.00
CA VAL A 5 1.17 -9.22 -0.83
C VAL A 5 0.50 -7.89 -1.19
N MET A 6 -0.39 -7.43 -0.32
CA MET A 6 -1.10 -6.16 -0.46
C MET A 6 -0.46 -5.11 0.46
N LYS A 7 -0.51 -3.83 0.05
CA LYS A 7 -0.11 -2.68 0.87
C LYS A 7 -1.17 -1.59 0.84
N GLN A 8 -1.22 -0.79 1.89
CA GLN A 8 -1.95 0.47 1.88
C GLN A 8 -1.11 1.58 1.23
N GLY A 9 -1.75 2.58 0.62
CA GLY A 9 -1.07 3.78 0.15
C GLY A 9 -0.45 4.60 1.28
N ALA A 10 0.69 5.22 1.00
CA ALA A 10 1.40 6.07 1.96
C ALA A 10 0.81 7.48 2.03
N GLY A 11 1.02 8.17 3.16
CA GLY A 11 0.65 9.58 3.32
C GLY A 11 -0.78 9.84 3.80
N MET A 12 -1.48 8.84 4.34
CA MET A 12 -2.83 9.02 4.91
C MET A 12 -2.85 9.36 6.40
N ARG A 13 -1.69 9.58 7.03
CA ARG A 13 -1.58 9.77 8.49
C ARG A 13 -1.77 11.22 8.96
N HIS A 14 -1.49 12.22 8.11
CA HIS A 14 -1.63 13.65 8.46
C HIS A 14 -1.76 14.54 7.20
N ASN A 15 -2.06 15.84 7.40
CA ASN A 15 -2.21 16.87 6.36
C ASN A 15 -3.25 16.51 5.28
N LEU A 16 -4.39 15.97 5.71
CA LEU A 16 -5.46 15.56 4.79
C LEU A 16 -6.25 16.76 4.24
N GLU A 17 -6.30 17.87 4.97
CA GLU A 17 -6.99 19.11 4.58
C GLU A 17 -6.44 19.70 3.27
N LYS A 18 -5.13 19.54 3.02
CA LYS A 18 -4.48 20.04 1.81
C LYS A 18 -4.60 19.07 0.61
N LYS A 19 -5.13 17.87 0.83
CA LYS A 19 -5.24 16.84 -0.20
C LYS A 19 -6.65 16.84 -0.76
N SER A 20 -6.77 16.81 -2.09
CA SER A 20 -8.08 16.68 -2.71
C SER A 20 -8.72 15.34 -2.36
N SER A 21 -10.05 15.31 -2.27
CA SER A 21 -10.83 14.11 -1.95
C SER A 21 -10.57 12.95 -2.92
N ARG A 22 -10.17 13.26 -4.17
CA ARG A 22 -9.76 12.27 -5.16
C ARG A 22 -8.47 11.56 -4.75
N VAL A 23 -7.49 12.30 -4.23
CA VAL A 23 -6.19 11.76 -3.82
C VAL A 23 -6.33 10.93 -2.54
N THR A 24 -7.07 11.42 -1.55
CA THR A 24 -7.29 10.69 -0.29
C THR A 24 -8.02 9.36 -0.54
N ARG A 25 -9.05 9.36 -1.41
CA ARG A 25 -9.75 8.12 -1.82
C ARG A 25 -8.84 7.11 -2.50
N ARG A 26 -7.94 7.57 -3.38
CA ARG A 26 -6.98 6.67 -4.07
C ARG A 26 -5.96 6.08 -3.10
N LEU A 27 -5.45 6.89 -2.17
CA LEU A 27 -4.43 6.44 -1.21
C LEU A 27 -4.99 5.49 -0.15
N ASN A 28 -6.31 5.54 0.12
CA ASN A 28 -6.95 4.64 1.07
C ASN A 28 -7.20 3.22 0.53
N GLN A 29 -7.08 3.01 -0.79
CA GLN A 29 -7.29 1.69 -1.39
C GLN A 29 -6.06 0.79 -1.17
N GLU A 30 -6.31 -0.51 -0.98
CA GLU A 30 -5.25 -1.51 -0.95
C GLU A 30 -4.73 -1.75 -2.38
N GLN A 31 -3.41 -1.79 -2.52
CA GLN A 31 -2.74 -2.02 -3.78
C GLN A 31 -1.82 -3.23 -3.67
N VAL A 32 -1.70 -3.99 -4.77
CA VAL A 32 -0.74 -5.07 -4.89
C VAL A 32 0.68 -4.48 -4.79
N LEU A 33 1.52 -5.11 -3.99
CA LEU A 33 2.93 -4.72 -3.85
C LEU A 33 3.67 -4.91 -5.18
N ALA A 34 4.61 -4.01 -5.47
CA ALA A 34 5.45 -4.13 -6.65
C ALA A 34 6.25 -5.45 -6.61
N PRO A 35 6.48 -6.10 -7.76
CA PRO A 35 7.15 -7.40 -7.80
C PRO A 35 8.58 -7.35 -7.25
N ALA A 36 9.27 -6.20 -7.39
CA ALA A 36 10.61 -6.00 -6.83
C ALA A 36 10.64 -6.07 -5.29
N ASP A 37 9.68 -5.42 -4.63
CA ASP A 37 9.60 -5.36 -3.16
C ASP A 37 9.02 -6.65 -2.56
N ALA A 38 8.26 -7.40 -3.36
CA ALA A 38 7.57 -8.61 -2.92
C ALA A 38 8.54 -9.68 -2.38
N LYS A 39 9.76 -9.80 -2.93
CA LYS A 39 10.75 -10.79 -2.48
C LYS A 39 11.23 -10.50 -1.06
N VAL A 40 11.50 -9.22 -0.75
CA VAL A 40 11.97 -8.80 0.58
C VAL A 40 10.86 -8.99 1.60
N VAL A 41 9.64 -8.56 1.28
CA VAL A 41 8.51 -8.68 2.20
C VAL A 41 8.14 -10.14 2.47
N LYS A 42 8.17 -11.01 1.46
CA LYS A 42 7.96 -12.46 1.66
C LYS A 42 9.00 -13.08 2.60
N LYS A 43 10.27 -12.70 2.45
CA LYS A 43 11.35 -13.14 3.34
C LYS A 43 11.12 -12.68 4.79
N LEU A 44 10.66 -11.45 5.00
CA LEU A 44 10.37 -10.91 6.34
C LEU A 44 9.13 -11.54 6.99
N LEU A 45 8.15 -11.95 6.19
CA LEU A 45 6.92 -12.58 6.66
C LEU A 45 7.03 -14.11 6.76
N ASN A 46 8.22 -14.67 6.52
CA ASN A 46 8.51 -16.11 6.53
C ASN A 46 7.51 -16.92 5.67
N LYS A 47 7.15 -16.35 4.50
CA LYS A 47 6.04 -16.79 3.64
C LYS A 47 6.47 -17.04 2.20
#